data_AF-A0A973KNC8-F1
#
_entry.id   AF-A0A973KNC8-F1
#
_cell.length_a   1.000
_cell.length_b   1.000
_cell.length_c   1.000
_cell.angle_alpha   90.00
_cell.angle_beta   90.00
_cell.angle_gamma   90.00
#
_symmetry.space_group_name_H-M   'P 1'
#
loop_
_entity.id
_entity.type
_entity.pdbx_description
1 polymer ?
#
loop_
_entity_poly.entity_id
_entity_poly.type
_entity_poly.pdbx_seq_one_letter_code
_entity_poly.pdbx_strand_id
1 'polypeptide(L)' 'SGALAGYHLLPATRADLLRRLGRSSEAAAAYRDALALAPTEAERRFLARRLDSLS' A
#
# COMPACT_ATOMS: atom_id res chain seq x y z
N SER A 1 -11.45 -8.76 17.21
CA SER A 1 -11.27 -8.52 15.76
C SER A 1 -9.92 -7.87 15.54
N GLY A 2 -8.84 -8.65 15.39
CA GLY A 2 -7.49 -8.06 15.40
C GLY A 2 -6.34 -9.03 15.11
N ALA A 3 -6.64 -10.17 14.49
CA ALA A 3 -5.62 -11.15 14.15
C ALA A 3 -5.46 -11.20 12.62
N LEU A 4 -4.26 -10.85 12.14
CA LEU A 4 -3.71 -11.26 10.83
C LEU A 4 -4.06 -10.41 9.60
N ALA A 5 -4.00 -9.09 9.77
CA ALA A 5 -3.72 -8.12 8.70
C ALA A 5 -2.30 -8.25 8.06
N GLY A 6 -1.62 -9.39 8.23
CA GLY A 6 -0.15 -9.46 8.26
C GLY A 6 0.59 -9.45 6.92
N TYR A 7 -0.05 -9.74 5.79
CA TYR A 7 0.69 -9.88 4.51
C TYR A 7 0.66 -8.65 3.61
N HIS A 8 -0.46 -7.92 3.53
CA HIS A 8 -0.54 -6.69 2.73
C HIS A 8 0.01 -5.46 3.47
N LEU A 9 0.09 -5.49 4.81
CA LEU A 9 0.62 -4.38 5.60
C LEU A 9 2.12 -4.14 5.39
N LEU A 10 2.90 -5.19 5.09
CA LEU A 10 4.33 -5.06 4.80
C LEU A 10 4.59 -4.21 3.54
N PRO A 11 4.00 -4.53 2.36
CA PRO A 11 4.15 -3.69 1.18
C PRO A 11 3.51 -2.30 1.36
N ALA A 12 2.37 -2.19 2.05
CA ALA A 12 1.75 -0.88 2.33
C ALA A 12 2.67 0.02 3.19
N THR A 13 3.26 -0.53 4.24
CA THR A 13 4.21 0.18 5.11
C THR A 13 5.47 0.58 4.34
N ARG A 14 6.00 -0.33 3.51
CA ARG A 14 7.13 -0.03 2.61
C ARG A 14 6.80 1.12 1.67
N ALA A 15 5.60 1.12 1.08
CA ALA A 15 5.15 2.19 0.20
C ALA A 15 5.08 3.54 0.91
N ASP A 16 4.50 3.59 2.12
CA ASP A 16 4.41 4.81 2.93
C ASP A 16 5.80 5.37 3.30
N LEU A 17 6.77 4.50 3.62
CA LEU A 17 8.15 4.91 3.92
C LEU A 17 8.87 5.44 2.67
N LEU A 18 8.77 4.75 1.54
CA LEU A 18 9.37 5.17 0.28
C LEU A 18 8.80 6.51 -0.19
N ARG A 19 7.49 6.71 -0.05
CA ARG A 19 6.82 7.99 -0.36
C ARG A 19 7.39 9.13 0.49
N ARG A 20 7.58 8.91 1.79
CA ARG A 20 8.18 9.92 2.69
C ARG A 20 9.63 10.25 2.35
N LEU A 21 10.35 9.33 1.70
CA LEU A 21 11.70 9.53 1.19
C LEU A 21 11.74 10.15 -0.23
N GLY A 22 10.60 10.49 -0.82
CA GLY A 22 10.52 11.02 -2.20
C GLY A 22 10.75 9.97 -3.29
N ARG A 23 10.76 8.67 -2.94
CA ARG A 23 10.98 7.55 -3.88
C ARG A 23 9.65 7.10 -4.50
N SER A 24 9.01 8.00 -5.25
CA SER A 24 7.63 7.81 -5.74
C SER A 24 7.43 6.55 -6.60
N SER A 25 8.36 6.22 -7.51
CA SER A 25 8.25 5.03 -8.36
C SER A 25 8.25 3.72 -7.56
N GLU A 26 9.07 3.65 -6.53
CA GLU A 26 9.17 2.46 -5.67
C GLU A 26 7.99 2.40 -4.69
N ALA A 27 7.53 3.55 -4.20
CA ALA A 27 6.30 3.61 -3.42
C ALA A 27 5.10 3.10 -4.24
N ALA A 28 5.01 3.48 -5.52
CA ALA A 28 3.97 3.02 -6.42
C ALA A 28 4.03 1.50 -6.64
N ALA A 29 5.23 0.92 -6.81
CA ALA A 29 5.38 -0.53 -6.91
C ALA A 29 4.88 -1.24 -5.63
N ALA A 30 5.29 -0.75 -4.46
CA ALA A 30 4.88 -1.34 -3.19
C ALA A 30 3.37 -1.19 -2.91
N TYR A 31 2.71 -0.09 -3.32
CA TYR A 31 1.24 0.01 -3.22
C TYR A 31 0.53 -0.97 -4.16
N ARG A 32 1.07 -1.27 -5.35
CA ARG A 32 0.50 -2.29 -6.25
C ARG A 32 0.61 -3.69 -5.66
N ASP A 33 1.73 -4.01 -5.01
CA ASP A 33 1.89 -5.28 -4.29
C ASP A 33 0.90 -5.40 -3.13
N ALA A 34 0.72 -4.31 -2.36
CA ALA A 34 -0.28 -4.26 -1.29
C ALA A 34 -1.71 -4.43 -1.82
N LEU A 35 -2.05 -3.82 -2.97
CA LEU A 35 -3.34 -3.96 -3.63
C LEU A 35 -3.64 -5.41 -4.02
N ALA A 36 -2.64 -6.13 -4.55
CA ALA A 36 -2.79 -7.54 -4.93
C ALA A 36 -3.07 -8.45 -3.72
N LEU A 37 -2.59 -8.08 -2.53
CA LEU A 37 -2.72 -8.85 -1.29
C LEU A 37 -3.89 -8.39 -0.41
N ALA A 38 -4.57 -7.30 -0.74
CA ALA A 38 -5.64 -6.72 0.08
C ALA A 38 -6.89 -7.61 0.07
N PRO A 39 -7.32 -8.15 1.24
CA PRO A 39 -8.45 -9.08 1.33
C PRO A 39 -9.81 -8.39 1.22
N THR A 40 -9.89 -7.08 1.44
CA THR A 40 -11.16 -6.34 1.41
C THR A 40 -11.18 -5.23 0.37
N GLU A 41 -12.37 -4.94 -0.15
CA GLU A 41 -12.60 -3.81 -1.05
C GLU A 41 -12.28 -2.47 -0.38
N ALA A 42 -12.51 -2.36 0.94
CA ALA A 42 -12.18 -1.16 1.70
C ALA A 42 -10.67 -0.89 1.71
N GLU A 43 -9.85 -1.92 1.95
CA GLU A 43 -8.39 -1.82 1.88
C GLU A 43 -7.92 -1.53 0.45
N ARG A 44 -8.52 -2.17 -0.56
CA ARG A 44 -8.19 -1.89 -1.98
C ARG A 44 -8.44 -0.43 -2.33
N ARG A 45 -9.60 0.13 -1.97
CA ARG A 45 -9.91 1.56 -2.19
C ARG A 45 -8.97 2.49 -1.44
N PHE A 46 -8.57 2.13 -0.23
CA PHE A 46 -7.59 2.89 0.53
C PHE A 46 -6.24 2.93 -0.19
N LEU A 47 -5.71 1.78 -0.61
CA LEU A 47 -4.42 1.66 -1.27
C LEU A 47 -4.42 2.29 -2.67
N ALA A 48 -5.51 2.17 -3.43
CA ALA A 48 -5.65 2.81 -4.74
C ALA A 48 -5.58 4.35 -4.62
N ARG A 49 -6.29 4.94 -3.67
CA ARG A 49 -6.21 6.40 -3.41
C ARG A 49 -4.80 6.86 -3.02
N ARG A 50 -4.06 6.02 -2.29
CA ARG A 50 -2.66 6.31 -1.95
C ARG A 50 -1.76 6.25 -3.18
N LEU A 51 -1.95 5.25 -4.04
CA LEU A 51 -1.23 5.13 -5.31
C LEU A 51 -1.49 6.33 -6.23
N ASP A 52 -2.74 6.77 -6.35
CA ASP A 52 -3.12 7.93 -7.16
C ASP A 52 -2.51 9.24 -6.63
N SER A 53 -2.24 9.34 -5.32
CA SER A 53 -1.62 10.52 -4.70
C SER A 53 -0.12 10.66 -4.96
N LEU A 54 0.51 9.73 -5.70
CA LEU A 54 1.93 9.77 -6.05
C LEU A 54 2.23 10.50 -7.36
N SER A 55 1.21 10.99 -8.05
CA SER A 55 1.33 11.86 -9.24
C SER A 55 1.94 13.21 -8.92
#